data_AF-A0A1X0SB83-F1
#
_entry.id   AF-A0A1X0SB83-F1
#
_cell.length_a   1.000
_cell.length_b   1.000
_cell.length_c   1.000
_cell.angle_alpha   90.00
_cell.angle_beta   90.00
_cell.angle_gamma   90.00
#
_symmetry.space_group_name_H-M   'P 1'
#
loop_
_entity.id
_entity.type
_entity.pdbx_description
1 polymer ?
#
loop_
_entity_poly.entity_id
_entity_poly.type
_entity_poly.pdbx_seq_one_letter_code
_entity_poly.pdbx_strand_id
1 'polypeptide(L)'
;MLSRLSSCRSATSSVFKHEFHSSAASFAKKHPKQVKKENLAKRAAKIAELERTKPSVIVSRPAPFFETLLTPADAYQQHKTGYMHFLDEKDQHFLFEETPKKVVEASHTAAVDGMESALKQEQNKVETLQKIISLQNGNAKAVQIYNIHKAIDWFKRKEGDTGSPEVQAAILTVRIHNLNNHLSQHRKDKHNYKQLRTMVHDRAKILKYLKSKDPQRYYTCLEQLGLQPRAVEGEITL
;
A
#
# COMPACT_ATOMS: atom_id res chain seq x y z
N MET A 1 27.39 -72.74 86.80
CA MET A 1 27.58 -74.06 86.15
C MET A 1 27.12 -73.94 84.70
N LEU A 2 28.01 -74.31 83.76
CA LEU A 2 27.76 -74.63 82.34
C LEU A 2 27.33 -73.46 81.44
N SER A 3 27.88 -73.19 80.27
CA SER A 3 29.01 -73.74 79.50
C SER A 3 29.16 -72.83 78.27
N ARG A 4 30.40 -72.48 77.89
CA ARG A 4 30.74 -71.83 76.61
C ARG A 4 30.23 -72.67 75.44
N LEU A 5 29.87 -72.02 74.33
CA LEU A 5 30.26 -72.41 72.97
C LEU A 5 30.05 -71.24 71.99
N SER A 6 31.02 -71.12 71.09
CA SER A 6 31.21 -70.08 70.09
C SER A 6 30.57 -70.47 68.76
N SER A 7 30.41 -69.46 67.90
CA SER A 7 30.39 -69.53 66.42
C SER A 7 29.05 -69.78 65.73
N CYS A 8 28.56 -68.78 65.00
CA CYS A 8 28.71 -68.68 63.55
C CYS A 8 27.88 -67.52 62.99
N ARG A 9 28.52 -66.73 62.12
CA ARG A 9 27.90 -65.65 61.33
C ARG A 9 26.90 -66.22 60.34
N SER A 10 25.74 -65.56 60.19
CA SER A 10 24.99 -65.54 58.94
C SER A 10 24.69 -64.10 58.58
N ALA A 11 25.42 -63.57 57.60
CA ALA A 11 25.20 -62.26 57.03
C ALA A 11 23.85 -62.23 56.30
N THR A 12 22.86 -61.56 56.84
CA THR A 12 21.68 -61.13 56.08
C THR A 12 21.98 -59.74 55.53
N SER A 13 22.59 -59.68 54.36
CA SER A 13 22.61 -58.46 53.56
C SER A 13 21.17 -58.13 53.15
N SER A 14 20.48 -57.28 53.90
CA SER A 14 19.26 -56.63 53.40
C SER A 14 19.70 -55.64 52.34
N VAL A 15 19.87 -56.15 51.12
CA VAL A 15 20.03 -55.34 49.91
C VAL A 15 18.86 -54.36 49.92
N PHE A 16 19.15 -53.08 50.10
CA PHE A 16 18.22 -52.01 49.77
C PHE A 16 17.76 -52.27 48.34
N LYS A 17 16.54 -52.78 48.18
CA LYS A 17 15.87 -52.77 46.89
C LYS A 17 15.68 -51.30 46.57
N HIS A 18 16.62 -50.71 45.83
CA HIS A 18 16.28 -49.61 44.96
C HIS A 18 15.20 -50.16 44.04
N GLU A 19 13.94 -49.89 44.37
CA GLU A 19 12.87 -49.93 43.39
C GLU A 19 13.26 -48.89 42.35
N PHE A 20 13.99 -49.35 41.33
CA PHE A 20 13.98 -48.67 40.05
C PHE A 20 12.51 -48.67 39.64
N HIS A 21 11.81 -47.55 39.85
CA HIS A 21 10.59 -47.28 39.12
C HIS A 21 10.97 -47.12 37.65
N SER A 22 11.26 -48.23 36.98
CA SER A 22 11.22 -48.31 35.53
C SER A 22 9.74 -48.38 35.15
N SER A 23 9.01 -47.27 35.36
CA SER A 23 7.97 -46.96 34.40
C SER A 23 8.75 -46.52 33.15
N ALA A 24 9.22 -47.50 32.38
CA ALA A 24 9.42 -47.27 30.97
C ALA A 24 8.01 -47.00 30.46
N ALA A 25 7.57 -45.74 30.53
CA ALA A 25 6.44 -45.28 29.76
C ALA A 25 6.83 -45.62 28.33
N SER A 26 6.34 -46.76 27.84
CA SER A 26 6.50 -47.19 26.48
C SER A 26 5.97 -46.01 25.66
N PHE A 27 6.87 -45.23 25.08
CA PHE A 27 6.52 -44.14 24.19
C PHE A 27 5.93 -44.83 22.96
N ALA A 28 4.66 -45.20 23.07
CA ALA A 28 3.95 -45.93 22.05
C ALA A 28 3.96 -45.01 20.82
N LYS A 29 4.77 -45.36 19.83
CA LYS A 29 4.88 -44.60 18.59
C LYS A 29 3.47 -44.50 18.04
N LYS A 30 2.94 -43.28 17.93
CA LYS A 30 1.61 -43.04 17.36
C LYS A 30 1.52 -43.78 16.03
N HIS A 31 0.39 -44.43 15.80
CA HIS A 31 0.18 -45.20 14.58
C HIS A 31 0.42 -44.30 13.34
N PRO A 32 1.16 -44.74 12.31
CA PRO A 32 1.55 -43.89 11.18
C PRO A 32 0.38 -43.16 10.49
N LYS A 33 -0.79 -43.82 10.41
CA LYS A 33 -2.03 -43.20 9.90
C LYS A 33 -2.52 -42.04 10.77
N GLN A 34 -2.40 -42.15 12.09
CA GLN A 34 -2.78 -41.11 13.05
C GLN A 34 -1.83 -39.91 12.93
N VAL A 35 -0.52 -40.16 12.83
CA VAL A 35 0.49 -39.10 12.58
C VAL A 35 0.21 -38.39 11.26
N LYS A 36 -0.11 -39.13 10.18
CA LYS A 36 -0.49 -38.55 8.88
C LYS A 36 -1.76 -37.70 9.00
N LYS A 37 -2.80 -38.19 9.69
CA LYS A 37 -4.06 -37.46 9.92
C LYS A 37 -3.82 -36.16 10.69
N GLU A 38 -3.05 -36.20 11.78
CA GLU A 38 -2.70 -35.02 12.57
C GLU A 38 -1.89 -34.01 11.73
N ASN A 39 -0.94 -34.47 10.91
CA ASN A 39 -0.16 -33.59 10.03
C ASN A 39 -1.02 -32.97 8.92
N LEU A 40 -1.95 -33.73 8.33
CA LEU A 40 -2.91 -33.20 7.37
C LEU A 40 -3.83 -32.16 8.00
N ALA A 41 -4.34 -32.43 9.21
CA ALA A 41 -5.17 -31.48 9.95
C ALA A 41 -4.40 -30.18 10.27
N LYS A 42 -3.14 -30.27 10.70
CA LYS A 42 -2.27 -29.10 10.92
C LYS A 42 -2.04 -28.30 9.64
N ARG A 43 -1.78 -28.97 8.51
CA ARG A 43 -1.62 -28.32 7.19
C ARG A 43 -2.91 -27.63 6.76
N ALA A 44 -4.05 -28.30 6.89
CA ALA A 44 -5.36 -27.74 6.55
C ALA A 44 -5.71 -26.54 7.43
N ALA A 45 -5.46 -26.62 8.74
CA ALA A 45 -5.65 -25.49 9.66
C ALA A 45 -4.78 -24.29 9.28
N LYS A 46 -3.51 -24.52 8.95
CA LYS A 46 -2.59 -23.45 8.50
C LYS A 46 -3.02 -22.83 7.18
N ILE A 47 -3.52 -23.63 6.22
CA ILE A 47 -4.07 -23.12 4.95
C ILE A 47 -5.35 -22.30 5.22
N ALA A 48 -6.25 -22.79 6.06
CA ALA A 48 -7.48 -22.09 6.40
C ALA A 48 -7.20 -20.76 7.11
N GLU A 49 -6.22 -20.73 8.01
CA GLU A 49 -5.73 -19.50 8.63
C GLU A 49 -5.16 -18.54 7.58
N LEU A 50 -4.31 -19.04 6.68
CA LEU A 50 -3.76 -18.25 5.58
C LEU A 50 -4.85 -17.69 4.66
N GLU A 51 -5.88 -18.45 4.30
CA GLU A 51 -6.97 -17.94 3.46
C GLU A 51 -7.81 -16.88 4.18
N ARG A 52 -8.04 -17.02 5.49
CA ARG A 52 -8.73 -16.00 6.29
C ARG A 52 -7.97 -14.68 6.32
N THR A 53 -6.65 -14.71 6.35
CA THR A 53 -5.80 -13.52 6.41
C THR A 53 -5.28 -13.09 5.02
N LYS A 54 -5.96 -13.48 3.93
CA LYS A 54 -5.52 -13.10 2.57
C LYS A 54 -5.72 -11.58 2.39
N PRO A 55 -4.64 -10.82 2.12
CA PRO A 55 -4.79 -9.38 1.90
C PRO A 55 -5.56 -9.11 0.62
N SER A 56 -6.27 -7.99 0.59
CA SER A 56 -6.84 -7.51 -0.67
C SER A 56 -5.71 -7.19 -1.66
N VAL A 57 -5.93 -7.55 -2.93
CA VAL A 57 -4.97 -7.36 -4.01
C VAL A 57 -4.90 -5.90 -4.45
N ILE A 58 -5.96 -5.12 -4.19
CA ILE A 58 -6.10 -3.73 -4.61
C ILE A 58 -5.42 -2.81 -3.59
N VAL A 59 -5.85 -2.87 -2.32
CA VAL A 59 -5.28 -2.15 -1.17
C VAL A 59 -5.16 -3.13 0.01
N SER A 60 -3.95 -3.51 0.39
CA SER A 60 -3.75 -4.50 1.47
C SER A 60 -3.67 -3.85 2.85
N ARG A 61 -3.13 -2.63 2.93
CA ARG A 61 -2.91 -1.84 4.15
C ARG A 61 -3.11 -0.36 3.85
N PRO A 62 -3.57 0.44 4.83
CA PRO A 62 -3.52 1.90 4.69
C PRO A 62 -2.05 2.34 4.62
N ALA A 63 -1.75 3.28 3.72
CA ALA A 63 -0.41 3.84 3.55
C ALA A 63 -0.48 5.37 3.47
N PRO A 64 0.52 6.10 4.00
CA PRO A 64 0.52 7.57 4.01
C PRO A 64 0.37 8.18 2.61
N PHE A 65 0.87 7.50 1.59
CA PHE A 65 0.71 7.89 0.20
C PHE A 65 -0.77 8.13 -0.18
N PHE A 66 -1.70 7.29 0.28
CA PHE A 66 -3.12 7.43 -0.07
C PHE A 66 -3.79 8.63 0.57
N GLU A 67 -3.29 9.12 1.71
CA GLU A 67 -3.81 10.34 2.36
C GLU A 67 -3.53 11.59 1.54
N THR A 68 -2.52 11.54 0.66
CA THR A 68 -2.17 12.64 -0.25
C THR A 68 -3.04 12.70 -1.50
N LEU A 69 -3.77 11.63 -1.81
CA LEU A 69 -4.58 11.53 -3.02
C LEU A 69 -5.98 12.08 -2.78
N LEU A 70 -6.52 12.78 -3.78
CA LEU A 70 -7.86 13.35 -3.72
C LEU A 70 -8.87 12.40 -4.37
N THR A 71 -10.00 12.12 -3.71
CA THR A 71 -11.15 11.57 -4.43
C THR A 71 -11.87 12.69 -5.20
N PRO A 72 -12.63 12.39 -6.28
CA PRO A 72 -13.43 13.42 -6.94
C PRO A 72 -14.39 14.13 -5.98
N ALA A 73 -14.96 13.41 -5.02
CA ALA A 73 -15.83 14.01 -4.01
C ALA A 73 -15.07 15.03 -3.15
N ASP A 74 -13.87 14.68 -2.68
CA ASP A 74 -13.04 15.58 -1.87
C ASP A 74 -12.56 16.80 -2.68
N ALA A 75 -12.14 16.57 -3.93
CA ALA A 75 -11.67 17.62 -4.83
C ALA A 75 -12.75 18.67 -5.14
N TYR A 76 -14.03 18.27 -5.16
CA TYR A 76 -15.14 19.19 -5.41
C TYR A 76 -15.62 19.94 -4.17
N GLN A 77 -15.39 19.39 -2.98
CA GLN A 77 -15.80 19.99 -1.71
C GLN A 77 -14.76 20.98 -1.17
N GLN A 78 -13.47 20.76 -1.43
CA GLN A 78 -12.41 21.62 -0.91
C GLN A 78 -12.23 22.86 -1.78
N HIS A 79 -12.43 24.05 -1.20
CA HIS A 79 -12.30 25.34 -1.90
C HIS A 79 -10.85 25.75 -2.24
N LYS A 80 -9.83 25.01 -1.76
CA LYS A 80 -8.45 25.52 -1.72
C LYS A 80 -7.35 24.59 -2.23
N THR A 81 -7.68 23.42 -2.78
CA THR A 81 -6.66 22.39 -3.04
C THR A 81 -6.53 22.04 -4.52
N GLY A 82 -5.52 22.63 -5.15
CA GLY A 82 -4.97 22.18 -6.42
C GLY A 82 -5.54 22.90 -7.64
N TYR A 83 -4.62 23.29 -8.53
CA TYR A 83 -4.93 23.71 -9.89
C TYR A 83 -4.69 22.54 -10.84
N MET A 84 -5.43 22.53 -11.95
CA MET A 84 -5.16 21.64 -13.08
C MET A 84 -3.83 22.03 -13.75
N HIS A 85 -3.36 21.19 -14.67
CA HIS A 85 -2.14 21.42 -15.47
C HIS A 85 -0.82 21.46 -14.70
N PHE A 86 -0.78 20.93 -13.47
CA PHE A 86 0.45 20.78 -12.68
C PHE A 86 1.17 22.11 -12.41
N LEU A 87 0.40 23.17 -12.15
CA LEU A 87 0.95 24.47 -11.79
C LEU A 87 1.67 24.39 -10.44
N ASP A 88 2.99 24.53 -10.45
CA ASP A 88 3.80 24.62 -9.24
C ASP A 88 3.53 25.93 -8.49
N GLU A 89 3.93 26.03 -7.23
CA GLU A 89 3.75 27.25 -6.42
C GLU A 89 4.42 28.47 -7.08
N LYS A 90 5.56 28.25 -7.74
CA LYS A 90 6.27 29.29 -8.50
C LYS A 90 5.46 29.75 -9.71
N ASP A 91 4.86 28.82 -10.44
CA ASP A 91 4.04 29.13 -11.61
C ASP A 91 2.76 29.87 -11.19
N GLN A 92 2.16 29.47 -10.06
CA GLN A 92 0.99 30.14 -9.50
C GLN A 92 1.31 31.58 -9.11
N HIS A 93 2.41 31.81 -8.39
CA HIS A 93 2.86 33.17 -8.03
C HIS A 93 3.13 34.01 -9.28
N PHE A 94 3.85 33.45 -10.24
CA PHE A 94 4.14 34.14 -11.50
C PHE A 94 2.86 34.51 -12.26
N LEU A 95 1.93 33.56 -12.42
CA LEU A 95 0.72 33.73 -13.23
C LEU A 95 -0.32 34.62 -12.54
N PHE A 96 -0.52 34.48 -11.24
CA PHE A 96 -1.61 35.14 -10.51
C PHE A 96 -1.19 36.42 -9.80
N GLU A 97 0.08 36.57 -9.41
CA GLU A 97 0.55 37.73 -8.64
C GLU A 97 1.46 38.65 -9.45
N GLU A 98 2.43 38.10 -10.20
CA GLU A 98 3.39 38.91 -10.95
C GLU A 98 2.85 39.38 -12.31
N THR A 99 2.25 38.47 -13.07
CA THR A 99 1.80 38.75 -14.45
C THR A 99 0.82 39.92 -14.53
N PRO A 100 -0.21 40.03 -13.67
CA PRO A 100 -1.15 41.17 -13.70
C PRO A 100 -0.45 42.51 -13.54
N LYS A 101 0.53 42.60 -12.64
CA LYS A 101 1.28 43.83 -12.37
C LYS A 101 2.09 44.25 -13.60
N LYS A 102 2.82 43.29 -14.19
CA LYS A 102 3.62 43.49 -15.41
C LYS A 102 2.75 43.89 -16.61
N VAL A 103 1.55 43.30 -16.74
CA VAL A 103 0.61 43.65 -17.82
C VAL A 103 0.09 45.07 -17.67
N VAL A 104 -0.26 45.49 -16.45
CA VAL A 104 -0.71 46.87 -16.20
C VAL A 104 0.41 47.87 -16.48
N GLU A 105 1.64 47.59 -16.02
CA GLU A 105 2.82 48.42 -16.27
C GLU A 105 3.14 48.58 -17.76
N ALA A 106 2.95 47.52 -18.55
CA ALA A 106 3.19 47.54 -20.00
C ALA A 106 2.05 48.16 -20.81
N SER A 107 0.84 48.28 -20.24
CA SER A 107 -0.34 48.71 -20.98
C SER A 107 -0.57 50.22 -20.91
N HIS A 108 -0.86 50.83 -22.06
CA HIS A 108 -1.25 52.25 -22.14
C HIS A 108 -2.59 52.56 -21.44
N THR A 109 -3.43 51.55 -21.17
CA THR A 109 -4.72 51.70 -20.47
C THR A 109 -4.57 52.24 -19.05
N ALA A 110 -3.46 51.96 -18.37
CA ALA A 110 -3.18 52.53 -17.05
C ALA A 110 -3.08 54.07 -17.07
N ALA A 111 -2.67 54.65 -18.20
CA ALA A 111 -2.58 56.10 -18.39
C ALA A 111 -3.93 56.76 -18.69
N VAL A 112 -4.92 56.01 -19.17
CA VAL A 112 -6.24 56.53 -19.60
C VAL A 112 -7.28 56.41 -18.48
N ASP A 113 -7.42 55.22 -17.88
CA ASP A 113 -8.49 54.92 -16.91
C ASP A 113 -8.00 54.88 -15.45
N GLY A 114 -6.69 55.10 -15.23
CA GLY A 114 -6.04 55.05 -13.93
C GLY A 114 -5.54 53.65 -13.54
N MET A 115 -4.41 53.62 -12.83
CA MET A 115 -3.68 52.40 -12.45
C MET A 115 -4.54 51.42 -11.63
N GLU A 116 -5.37 51.93 -10.72
CA GLU A 116 -6.21 51.11 -9.83
C GLU A 116 -7.33 50.38 -10.59
N SER A 117 -7.98 51.06 -11.53
CA SER A 117 -9.03 50.47 -12.36
C SER A 117 -8.45 49.37 -13.26
N ALA A 118 -7.31 49.63 -13.89
CA ALA A 118 -6.60 48.65 -14.72
C ALA A 118 -6.19 47.41 -13.93
N LEU A 119 -5.62 47.58 -12.72
CA LEU A 119 -5.24 46.45 -11.87
C LEU A 119 -6.45 45.61 -11.44
N LYS A 120 -7.57 46.25 -11.11
CA LYS A 120 -8.82 45.55 -10.76
C LYS A 120 -9.35 44.72 -11.93
N GLN A 121 -9.28 45.24 -13.16
CA GLN A 121 -9.67 44.48 -14.35
C GLN A 121 -8.78 43.24 -14.55
N GLU A 122 -7.47 43.38 -14.39
CA GLU A 122 -6.56 42.22 -14.48
C GLU A 122 -6.79 41.22 -13.33
N GLN A 123 -7.06 41.68 -12.11
CA GLN A 123 -7.42 40.81 -10.99
C GLN A 123 -8.71 40.01 -11.27
N ASN A 124 -9.73 40.63 -11.85
CA ASN A 124 -10.96 39.91 -12.25
C ASN A 124 -10.68 38.83 -13.30
N LYS A 125 -9.75 39.08 -14.24
CA LYS A 125 -9.31 38.07 -15.22
C LYS A 125 -8.58 36.92 -14.52
N VAL A 126 -7.68 37.23 -13.58
CA VAL A 126 -6.99 36.22 -12.76
C VAL A 126 -7.99 35.37 -11.99
N GLU A 127 -8.98 35.97 -11.33
CA GLU A 127 -10.00 35.23 -10.60
C GLU A 127 -10.78 34.29 -11.54
N THR A 128 -11.12 34.78 -12.73
CA THR A 128 -11.79 33.97 -13.75
C THR A 128 -10.90 32.80 -14.20
N LEU A 129 -9.61 33.04 -14.44
CA LEU A 129 -8.64 31.99 -14.79
C LEU A 129 -8.47 30.97 -13.67
N GLN A 130 -8.38 31.42 -12.41
CA GLN A 130 -8.30 30.54 -11.25
C GLN A 130 -9.52 29.63 -11.16
N LYS A 131 -10.72 30.13 -11.45
CA LYS A 131 -11.95 29.32 -11.50
C LYS A 131 -11.92 28.32 -12.66
N ILE A 132 -11.43 28.70 -13.84
CA ILE A 132 -11.35 27.80 -15.00
C ILE A 132 -10.36 26.65 -14.72
N ILE A 133 -9.23 26.98 -14.09
CA ILE A 133 -8.13 26.04 -13.88
C ILE A 133 -8.28 25.27 -12.55
N SER A 134 -9.19 25.67 -11.65
CA SER A 134 -9.35 24.99 -10.37
C SER A 134 -9.70 23.50 -10.55
N LEU A 135 -9.12 22.63 -9.72
CA LEU A 135 -9.44 21.21 -9.75
C LEU A 135 -10.89 20.94 -9.35
N GLN A 136 -11.48 21.84 -8.56
CA GLN A 136 -12.88 21.80 -8.14
C GLN A 136 -13.85 21.78 -9.33
N ASN A 137 -13.53 22.54 -10.38
CA ASN A 137 -14.34 22.60 -11.60
C ASN A 137 -13.85 21.59 -12.66
N GLY A 138 -12.82 20.80 -12.34
CA GLY A 138 -12.27 19.77 -13.20
C GLY A 138 -13.17 18.53 -13.26
N ASN A 139 -12.95 17.70 -14.30
CA ASN A 139 -13.62 16.41 -14.39
C ASN A 139 -12.87 15.34 -13.54
N ALA A 140 -13.48 14.16 -13.36
CA ALA A 140 -12.86 13.05 -12.65
C ALA A 140 -11.51 12.62 -13.28
N LYS A 141 -11.31 12.88 -14.58
CA LYS A 141 -10.04 12.62 -15.26
C LYS A 141 -8.95 13.60 -14.85
N ALA A 142 -9.27 14.86 -14.63
CA ALA A 142 -8.35 15.88 -14.13
C ALA A 142 -7.88 15.53 -12.72
N VAL A 143 -8.80 15.11 -11.84
CA VAL A 143 -8.47 14.60 -10.50
C VAL A 143 -7.54 13.37 -10.58
N GLN A 144 -7.83 12.43 -11.50
CA GLN A 144 -6.95 11.29 -11.73
C GLN A 144 -5.55 11.73 -12.17
N ILE A 145 -5.46 12.67 -13.11
CA ILE A 145 -4.19 13.17 -13.63
C ILE A 145 -3.38 13.86 -12.53
N TYR A 146 -4.04 14.68 -11.69
CA TYR A 146 -3.43 15.29 -10.51
C TYR A 146 -2.87 14.23 -9.55
N ASN A 147 -3.65 13.20 -9.22
CA ASN A 147 -3.20 12.10 -8.35
C ASN A 147 -2.04 11.31 -8.96
N ILE A 148 -2.01 11.13 -10.28
CA ILE A 148 -0.90 10.50 -11.00
C ILE A 148 0.38 11.33 -10.81
N HIS A 149 0.30 12.65 -10.90
CA HIS A 149 1.46 13.52 -10.69
C HIS A 149 1.98 13.44 -9.26
N LYS A 150 1.08 13.47 -8.26
CA LYS A 150 1.45 13.25 -6.86
C LYS A 150 2.13 11.90 -6.66
N ALA A 151 1.67 10.85 -7.33
CA ALA A 151 2.32 9.55 -7.31
C ALA A 151 3.71 9.56 -7.95
N ILE A 152 3.89 10.27 -9.07
CA ILE A 152 5.22 10.44 -9.68
C ILE A 152 6.14 11.18 -8.71
N ASP A 153 5.70 12.29 -8.13
CA ASP A 153 6.51 13.07 -7.19
C ASP A 153 6.91 12.31 -5.94
N TRP A 154 6.04 11.43 -5.45
CA TRP A 154 6.28 10.61 -4.27
C TRP A 154 7.29 9.47 -4.53
N PHE A 155 7.23 8.85 -5.71
CA PHE A 155 8.00 7.64 -6.02
C PHE A 155 9.20 7.90 -6.96
N LYS A 156 9.37 9.11 -7.50
CA LYS A 156 10.51 9.46 -8.36
C LYS A 156 11.82 9.29 -7.59
N ARG A 157 12.82 8.72 -8.26
CA ARG A 157 14.17 8.58 -7.68
C ARG A 157 15.07 9.76 -7.98
N LYS A 158 14.76 10.47 -9.06
CA LYS A 158 15.42 11.68 -9.51
C LYS A 158 14.39 12.59 -10.16
N GLU A 159 14.75 13.86 -10.31
CA GLU A 159 13.92 14.80 -11.07
C GLU A 159 13.70 14.28 -12.49
N GLY A 160 12.44 14.32 -12.94
CA GLY A 160 12.02 13.80 -14.24
C GLY A 160 11.94 12.27 -14.36
N ASP A 161 12.03 11.49 -13.26
CA ASP A 161 11.86 10.03 -13.33
C ASP A 161 10.40 9.63 -13.55
N THR A 162 10.07 9.21 -14.77
CA THR A 162 8.72 8.73 -15.15
C THR A 162 8.69 7.23 -15.44
N GLY A 163 9.86 6.59 -15.51
CA GLY A 163 10.03 5.24 -16.05
C GLY A 163 10.47 4.19 -15.04
N SER A 164 10.80 4.57 -13.81
CA SER A 164 11.19 3.59 -12.80
C SER A 164 10.06 2.61 -12.44
N PRO A 165 10.39 1.35 -12.09
CA PRO A 165 9.39 0.35 -11.71
C PRO A 165 8.47 0.82 -10.58
N GLU A 166 9.00 1.57 -9.62
CA GLU A 166 8.25 2.15 -8.50
C GLU A 166 7.22 3.17 -8.99
N VAL A 167 7.65 4.12 -9.83
CA VAL A 167 6.76 5.14 -10.41
C VAL A 167 5.68 4.49 -11.27
N GLN A 168 6.04 3.54 -12.12
CA GLN A 168 5.06 2.81 -12.94
C GLN A 168 4.03 2.05 -12.08
N ALA A 169 4.48 1.38 -11.01
CA ALA A 169 3.60 0.68 -10.08
C ALA A 169 2.68 1.66 -9.31
N ALA A 170 3.18 2.84 -8.94
CA ALA A 170 2.41 3.89 -8.29
C ALA A 170 1.32 4.46 -9.23
N ILE A 171 1.65 4.75 -10.49
CA ILE A 171 0.69 5.20 -11.50
C ILE A 171 -0.42 4.16 -11.70
N LEU A 172 -0.07 2.89 -11.82
CA LEU A 172 -1.06 1.80 -11.92
C LEU A 172 -1.91 1.73 -10.65
N THR A 173 -1.34 1.95 -9.47
CA THR A 173 -2.07 1.94 -8.20
C THR A 173 -3.16 3.02 -8.17
N VAL A 174 -2.85 4.24 -8.60
CA VAL A 174 -3.85 5.32 -8.72
C VAL A 174 -4.97 4.93 -9.69
N ARG A 175 -4.63 4.36 -10.85
CA ARG A 175 -5.61 3.93 -11.86
C ARG A 175 -6.50 2.80 -11.35
N ILE A 176 -5.90 1.81 -10.69
CA ILE A 176 -6.58 0.68 -10.06
C ILE A 176 -7.58 1.17 -9.01
N HIS A 177 -7.17 2.10 -8.14
CA HIS A 177 -8.03 2.65 -7.10
C HIS A 177 -9.23 3.40 -7.69
N ASN A 178 -9.00 4.27 -8.67
CA ASN A 178 -10.08 5.00 -9.34
C ASN A 178 -11.07 4.07 -10.05
N LEU A 179 -10.57 3.05 -10.76
CA LEU A 179 -11.43 2.10 -11.46
C LEU A 179 -12.19 1.20 -10.48
N ASN A 180 -11.57 0.80 -9.37
CA ASN A 180 -12.23 0.06 -8.31
C ASN A 180 -13.39 0.86 -7.69
N ASN A 181 -13.19 2.15 -7.44
CA ASN A 181 -14.24 3.04 -6.95
C ASN A 181 -15.39 3.21 -7.94
N HIS A 182 -15.09 3.25 -9.24
CA HIS A 182 -16.13 3.25 -10.27
C HIS A 182 -16.92 1.92 -10.27
N LEU A 183 -16.22 0.78 -10.22
CA LEU A 183 -16.84 -0.55 -10.26
C LEU A 183 -17.65 -0.89 -9.00
N SER A 184 -17.33 -0.29 -7.85
CA SER A 184 -18.13 -0.45 -6.63
C SER A 184 -19.55 0.10 -6.80
N GLN A 185 -19.69 1.18 -7.58
CA GLN A 185 -20.97 1.77 -7.96
C GLN A 185 -21.60 1.06 -9.18
N HIS A 186 -20.77 0.57 -10.11
CA HIS A 186 -21.20 -0.04 -11.37
C HIS A 186 -20.87 -1.54 -11.48
N ARG A 187 -21.45 -2.36 -10.60
CA ARG A 187 -21.18 -3.81 -10.49
C ARG A 187 -21.41 -4.65 -11.76
N LYS A 188 -22.25 -4.16 -12.69
CA LYS A 188 -22.59 -4.87 -13.94
C LYS A 188 -21.56 -4.62 -15.05
N ASP A 189 -20.63 -3.70 -14.89
CA ASP A 189 -19.63 -3.39 -15.90
C ASP A 189 -18.50 -4.44 -15.91
N LYS A 190 -18.65 -5.44 -16.78
CA LYS A 190 -17.67 -6.53 -16.92
C LYS A 190 -16.44 -6.13 -17.74
N HIS A 191 -16.57 -5.13 -18.61
CA HIS A 191 -15.46 -4.67 -19.44
C HIS A 191 -14.42 -3.96 -18.58
N ASN A 192 -14.87 -3.00 -17.76
CA ASN A 192 -13.99 -2.30 -16.82
C ASN A 192 -13.46 -3.22 -15.72
N TYR A 193 -14.24 -4.21 -15.27
CA TYR A 193 -13.71 -5.25 -14.36
C TYR A 193 -12.54 -6.03 -14.97
N LYS A 194 -12.63 -6.40 -16.24
CA LYS A 194 -11.53 -7.04 -16.97
C LYS A 194 -10.30 -6.13 -17.05
N GLN A 195 -10.49 -4.84 -17.34
CA GLN A 195 -9.39 -3.87 -17.37
C GLN A 195 -8.72 -3.70 -16.00
N LEU A 196 -9.51 -3.63 -14.92
CA LEU A 196 -9.01 -3.61 -13.54
C LEU A 196 -8.10 -4.81 -13.27
N ARG A 197 -8.57 -6.00 -13.63
CA ARG A 197 -7.81 -7.23 -13.49
C ARG A 197 -6.49 -7.20 -14.25
N THR A 198 -6.51 -6.76 -15.50
CA THR A 198 -5.29 -6.62 -16.30
C THR A 198 -4.29 -5.67 -15.63
N MET A 199 -4.73 -4.49 -15.20
CA MET A 199 -3.85 -3.51 -14.54
C MET A 199 -3.24 -4.04 -13.24
N VAL A 200 -4.01 -4.80 -12.46
CA VAL A 200 -3.52 -5.45 -11.24
C VAL A 200 -2.41 -6.46 -11.55
N HIS A 201 -2.59 -7.28 -12.58
CA HIS A 201 -1.56 -8.23 -13.03
C HIS A 201 -0.32 -7.52 -13.58
N ASP A 202 -0.50 -6.44 -14.35
CA ASP A 202 0.61 -5.63 -14.89
C ASP A 202 1.43 -5.00 -13.76
N ARG A 203 0.76 -4.43 -12.74
CA ARG A 203 1.42 -3.90 -11.54
C ARG A 203 2.22 -4.98 -10.83
N ALA A 204 1.64 -6.17 -10.66
CA ALA A 204 2.34 -7.28 -10.03
C ALA A 204 3.55 -7.76 -10.84
N LYS A 205 3.48 -7.75 -12.17
CA LYS A 205 4.61 -8.07 -13.05
C LYS A 205 5.77 -7.09 -12.87
N ILE A 206 5.47 -5.79 -12.81
CA ILE A 206 6.47 -4.73 -12.57
C ILE A 206 7.12 -4.90 -11.20
N LEU A 207 6.32 -5.16 -10.16
CA LEU A 207 6.82 -5.36 -8.80
C LEU A 207 7.66 -6.64 -8.67
N LYS A 208 7.30 -7.73 -9.37
CA LYS A 208 8.13 -8.95 -9.46
C LYS A 208 9.47 -8.68 -10.14
N TYR A 209 9.48 -7.86 -11.19
CA TYR A 209 10.72 -7.43 -11.84
C TYR A 209 11.58 -6.56 -10.90
N LEU A 210 10.98 -5.64 -10.16
CA LEU A 210 11.70 -4.84 -9.17
C LEU A 210 12.32 -5.75 -8.10
N LYS A 211 11.57 -6.74 -7.60
CA LYS A 211 12.08 -7.70 -6.61
C LYS A 211 13.30 -8.48 -7.09
N SER A 212 13.33 -8.92 -8.35
CA SER A 212 14.46 -9.67 -8.90
C SER A 212 15.69 -8.79 -9.14
N LYS A 213 15.49 -7.49 -9.35
CA LYS A 213 16.58 -6.51 -9.55
C LYS A 213 17.13 -5.98 -8.23
N ASP A 214 16.25 -5.61 -7.31
CA ASP A 214 16.59 -5.04 -6.01
C ASP A 214 15.48 -5.37 -4.99
N PRO A 215 15.70 -6.40 -4.14
CA PRO A 215 14.74 -6.78 -3.11
C PRO A 215 14.46 -5.68 -2.09
N GLN A 216 15.46 -4.87 -1.73
CA GLN A 216 15.30 -3.82 -0.73
C GLN A 216 14.34 -2.75 -1.23
N ARG A 217 14.56 -2.26 -2.45
CA ARG A 217 13.66 -1.30 -3.11
C ARG A 217 12.25 -1.85 -3.27
N TYR A 218 12.12 -3.13 -3.57
CA TYR A 218 10.83 -3.79 -3.64
C TYR A 218 10.05 -3.71 -2.32
N TYR A 219 10.67 -4.05 -1.19
CA TYR A 219 9.97 -4.01 0.10
C TYR A 219 9.60 -2.58 0.53
N THR A 220 10.49 -1.61 0.30
CA THR A 220 10.19 -0.19 0.56
C THR A 220 9.04 0.30 -0.31
N CYS A 221 9.05 -0.02 -1.61
CA CYS A 221 7.98 0.36 -2.53
C CYS A 221 6.64 -0.29 -2.14
N LEU A 222 6.63 -1.56 -1.74
CA LEU A 222 5.42 -2.24 -1.26
C LEU A 222 4.81 -1.56 -0.04
N GLU A 223 5.63 -1.18 0.94
CA GLU A 223 5.19 -0.49 2.14
C GLU A 223 4.55 0.86 1.80
N GLN A 224 5.21 1.66 0.97
CA GLN A 224 4.70 2.94 0.50
C GLN A 224 3.39 2.81 -0.30
N LEU A 225 3.25 1.75 -1.11
CA LEU A 225 2.02 1.46 -1.86
C LEU A 225 0.91 0.80 -1.02
N GLY A 226 1.16 0.46 0.25
CA GLY A 226 0.19 -0.24 1.10
C GLY A 226 -0.12 -1.66 0.63
N LEU A 227 0.83 -2.33 -0.04
CA LEU A 227 0.67 -3.67 -0.58
C LEU A 227 1.44 -4.69 0.26
N GLN A 228 0.84 -5.86 0.47
CA GLN A 228 1.54 -6.99 1.08
C GLN A 228 2.23 -7.82 -0.01
N PRO A 229 3.36 -8.50 0.29
CA PRO A 229 4.03 -9.37 -0.68
C PRO A 229 3.09 -10.40 -1.31
N ARG A 230 2.15 -10.94 -0.54
CA ARG A 230 1.15 -11.90 -1.01
C ARG A 230 0.15 -11.33 -2.03
N ALA A 231 -0.07 -10.02 -2.08
CA ALA A 231 -0.90 -9.39 -3.12
C ALA A 231 -0.20 -9.39 -4.48
N VAL A 232 1.12 -9.54 -4.49
CA VAL A 232 1.96 -9.55 -5.70
C VAL A 232 2.43 -10.97 -6.04
N GLU A 233 2.74 -11.76 -5.03
CA GLU A 233 3.30 -13.10 -5.14
C GLU A 233 2.22 -14.18 -5.20
N GLY A 234 2.51 -15.25 -5.94
CA GLY A 234 1.58 -16.37 -6.11
C GLY A 234 0.47 -16.09 -7.12
N GLU A 235 -0.66 -16.75 -6.91
CA GLU A 235 -1.86 -16.64 -7.74
C GLU A 235 -2.68 -15.41 -7.33
N ILE A 236 -2.87 -14.51 -8.30
CA ILE A 236 -3.60 -13.27 -8.11
C ILE A 236 -5.03 -13.47 -8.59
N THR A 237 -5.97 -13.44 -7.63
CA THR A 237 -7.41 -13.60 -7.85
C THR A 237 -8.12 -12.36 -7.31
N LEU A 238 -8.94 -11.72 -8.16
CA LEU A 238 -9.84 -10.62 -7.80
C LEU A 238 -11.27 -11.11 -7.66
#